data_AF-A0A3A0FHG3-F1
#
_entry.id   AF-A0A3A0FHG3-F1
#
_cell.length_a   1.000
_cell.length_b   1.000
_cell.length_c   1.000
_cell.angle_alpha   90.00
_cell.angle_beta   90.00
_cell.angle_gamma   90.00
#
_symmetry.space_group_name_H-M   'P 1'
#
loop_
_entity.id
_entity.type
_entity.pdbx_description
1 polymer ?
#
loop_
_entity_poly.entity_id
_entity_poly.type
_entity_poly.pdbx_seq_one_letter_code
_entity_poly.pdbx_strand_id
1 'polypeptide(L)'
;MTPQRPRRDLFFWLLLGGALASAVHAGWMLLFPAHWYHELPADVPDTGPFNAHFVRDIGCAFATIALAFAWAAFQPRWRAPLLGVATFFLTAHALLHVYDTARGALHAHHWLLEAPSVYAPVLVLIPFTIRALREARAPA
;
A
#
# COMPACT_ATOMS: atom_id res chain seq x y z
N MET A 1 8.27 29.88 14.51
CA MET A 1 7.32 29.26 13.56
C MET A 1 6.39 28.35 14.35
N THR A 2 5.14 28.76 14.56
CA THR A 2 4.13 27.91 15.19
C THR A 2 3.83 26.73 14.26
N PRO A 3 3.93 25.47 14.70
CA PRO A 3 3.58 24.33 13.86
C PRO A 3 2.09 24.43 13.51
N GLN A 4 1.79 24.72 12.24
CA GLN A 4 0.44 24.68 11.69
C GLN A 4 -0.11 23.26 11.92
N ARG A 5 -1.20 23.14 12.69
CA ARG A 5 -1.87 21.84 12.89
C ARG A 5 -2.27 21.29 11.51
N PRO A 6 -2.09 19.98 11.25
CA PRO A 6 -2.52 19.38 10.00
C PRO A 6 -4.02 19.61 9.81
N ARG A 7 -4.41 20.19 8.67
CA ARG A 7 -5.83 20.29 8.28
C ARG A 7 -6.37 18.87 8.14
N ARG A 8 -7.47 18.56 8.85
CA ARG A 8 -8.18 17.28 8.79
C ARG A 8 -9.09 17.21 7.56
N ASP A 9 -8.49 17.40 6.39
CA ASP A 9 -9.16 17.33 5.10
C ASP A 9 -9.27 15.89 4.59
N LEU A 10 -9.84 15.71 3.39
CA LEU A 10 -9.94 14.40 2.74
C LEU A 10 -8.57 13.71 2.62
N PHE A 11 -7.50 14.47 2.34
CA PHE A 11 -6.16 13.92 2.21
C PHE A 11 -5.67 13.33 3.54
N PHE A 12 -5.87 14.06 4.65
CA PHE A 12 -5.55 13.54 5.98
C PHE A 12 -6.29 12.22 6.28
N TRP A 13 -7.60 12.17 6.06
CA TRP A 13 -8.40 10.98 6.36
C TRP A 13 -8.09 9.79 5.46
N LEU A 14 -7.77 10.03 4.18
CA LEU A 14 -7.32 8.96 3.28
C LEU A 14 -5.99 8.38 3.71
N LEU A 15 -5.03 9.22 4.11
CA LEU A 15 -3.75 8.74 4.63
C LEU A 15 -3.93 7.95 5.93
N LEU A 16 -4.78 8.44 6.84
CA LEU A 16 -5.04 7.72 8.10
C LEU A 16 -5.77 6.39 7.85
N GLY A 17 -6.77 6.38 6.97
CA GLY A 17 -7.48 5.15 6.58
C GLY A 17 -6.55 4.15 5.91
N GLY A 18 -5.70 4.60 4.98
CA GLY A 18 -4.67 3.79 4.35
C GLY A 18 -3.66 3.23 5.37
N ALA A 19 -3.21 4.06 6.32
CA ALA A 19 -2.31 3.63 7.38
C ALA A 19 -2.91 2.51 8.23
N LEU A 20 -4.18 2.65 8.64
CA LEU A 20 -4.89 1.64 9.41
C LEU A 20 -5.09 0.34 8.62
N ALA A 21 -5.52 0.44 7.36
CA ALA A 21 -5.69 -0.72 6.50
C ALA A 21 -4.38 -1.49 6.30
N SER A 22 -3.28 -0.78 5.99
CA SER A 22 -1.96 -1.39 5.85
C SER A 22 -1.44 -1.96 7.17
N ALA A 23 -1.72 -1.33 8.32
CA ALA A 23 -1.32 -1.84 9.63
C ALA A 23 -2.06 -3.13 10.00
N VAL A 24 -3.36 -3.21 9.75
CA VAL A 24 -4.15 -4.44 9.97
C VAL A 24 -3.63 -5.55 9.06
N HIS A 25 -3.39 -5.23 7.78
CA HIS A 25 -2.87 -6.19 6.81
C HIS A 25 -1.48 -6.72 7.20
N ALA A 26 -0.58 -5.82 7.59
CA ALA A 26 0.74 -6.16 8.13
C ALA A 26 0.64 -7.01 9.40
N GLY A 27 -0.22 -6.64 10.34
CA GLY A 27 -0.43 -7.37 11.58
C GLY A 27 -0.88 -8.81 11.34
N TRP A 28 -1.79 -9.04 10.38
CA TRP A 28 -2.23 -10.39 10.02
C TRP A 28 -1.07 -11.24 9.49
N MET A 29 -0.28 -10.71 8.54
CA MET A 29 0.89 -11.41 8.00
C MET A 29 1.98 -11.69 9.04
N LEU A 30 2.21 -10.75 9.96
CA LEU A 30 3.28 -10.86 10.95
C LEU A 30 2.92 -11.85 12.08
N LEU A 31 1.69 -11.76 12.57
CA LEU A 31 1.21 -12.52 13.72
C LEU A 31 0.65 -13.89 13.33
N PHE A 32 -0.08 -13.98 12.22
CA PHE A 32 -0.77 -15.18 11.77
C PHE A 32 -0.51 -15.47 10.27
N PRO A 33 0.76 -15.68 9.84
CA PRO A 33 1.14 -15.78 8.43
C PRO A 33 0.44 -16.91 7.67
N ALA A 34 0.28 -18.09 8.29
CA ALA A 34 -0.38 -19.22 7.65
C ALA A 34 -1.87 -18.95 7.43
N HIS A 35 -2.54 -18.37 8.43
CA HIS A 35 -3.94 -18.00 8.32
C HIS A 35 -4.15 -16.89 7.27
N TRP A 36 -3.26 -15.90 7.21
CA TRP A 36 -3.33 -14.89 6.16
C TRP A 36 -3.19 -15.52 4.77
N TYR A 37 -2.20 -16.40 4.60
CA TYR A 37 -1.90 -17.02 3.33
C TYR A 37 -3.02 -17.94 2.82
N HIS A 38 -3.74 -18.63 3.70
CA HIS A 38 -4.82 -19.54 3.29
C HIS A 38 -6.21 -18.88 3.23
N GLU A 39 -6.48 -17.88 4.07
CA GLU A 39 -7.84 -17.36 4.28
C GLU A 39 -8.05 -15.95 3.71
N LEU A 40 -7.00 -15.25 3.26
CA LEU A 40 -7.18 -14.00 2.53
C LEU A 40 -7.95 -14.31 1.24
N PRO A 41 -9.07 -13.61 0.94
CA PRO A 41 -9.88 -13.84 -0.26
C PRO A 41 -9.19 -13.25 -1.51
N ALA A 42 -8.02 -13.78 -1.83
CA ALA A 42 -7.14 -13.35 -2.92
C ALA A 42 -6.35 -14.52 -3.53
N ASP A 43 -6.72 -15.77 -3.22
CA ASP A 43 -6.08 -16.99 -3.72
C ASP A 43 -4.54 -16.94 -3.67
N VAL A 44 -3.99 -16.42 -2.57
CA VAL A 44 -2.53 -16.33 -2.38
C VAL A 44 -1.80 -17.67 -2.65
N PRO A 45 -2.36 -18.85 -2.33
CA PRO A 45 -1.72 -20.13 -2.65
C PRO A 45 -1.40 -20.36 -4.13
N ASP A 46 -2.10 -19.68 -5.05
CA ASP A 46 -1.84 -19.77 -6.49
C ASP A 46 -0.48 -19.14 -6.87
N THR A 47 0.10 -18.31 -5.99
CA THR A 47 1.40 -17.65 -6.20
C THR A 47 2.62 -18.52 -5.86
N GLY A 48 2.40 -19.76 -5.40
CA GLY A 48 3.46 -20.70 -5.03
C GLY A 48 3.40 -21.11 -3.56
N PRO A 49 4.23 -22.08 -3.10
CA PRO A 49 4.07 -22.75 -1.80
C PRO A 49 4.27 -21.83 -0.59
N PHE A 50 3.59 -22.16 0.52
CA PHE A 50 3.67 -21.39 1.75
C PHE A 50 5.10 -21.29 2.29
N ASN A 51 5.53 -20.04 2.55
CA ASN A 51 6.76 -19.74 3.25
C ASN A 51 6.48 -18.65 4.30
N ALA A 52 6.53 -19.02 5.57
CA ALA A 52 6.23 -18.12 6.68
C ALA A 52 7.18 -16.92 6.78
N HIS A 53 8.45 -17.09 6.40
CA HIS A 53 9.40 -15.98 6.37
C HIS A 53 9.02 -14.98 5.29
N PHE A 54 8.77 -15.47 4.07
CA PHE A 54 8.34 -14.64 2.94
C PHE A 54 7.06 -13.85 3.23
N VAL A 55 6.04 -14.49 3.83
CA VAL A 55 4.81 -13.79 4.24
C VAL A 55 5.11 -12.66 5.25
N ARG A 56 6.02 -12.89 6.20
CA ARG A 56 6.41 -11.87 7.17
C ARG A 56 7.23 -10.74 6.55
N ASP A 57 8.02 -11.01 5.52
CA ASP A 57 8.73 -9.97 4.77
C ASP A 57 7.73 -9.04 4.05
N ILE A 58 6.67 -9.60 3.45
CA ILE A 58 5.56 -8.81 2.90
C ILE A 58 4.88 -8.02 4.03
N GLY A 59 4.67 -8.64 5.19
CA GLY A 59 4.17 -7.97 6.40
C GLY A 59 5.01 -6.76 6.80
N CYS A 60 6.34 -6.87 6.81
CA CYS A 60 7.27 -5.76 7.08
C CYS A 60 7.17 -4.65 6.03
N ALA A 61 6.99 -5.00 4.75
CA ALA A 61 6.77 -4.01 3.70
C ALA A 61 5.48 -3.22 3.94
N PHE A 62 4.35 -3.90 4.22
CA PHE A 62 3.09 -3.21 4.51
C PHE A 62 3.11 -2.45 5.85
N ALA A 63 3.86 -2.90 6.86
CA ALA A 63 4.09 -2.13 8.08
C ALA A 63 4.84 -0.82 7.79
N THR A 64 5.80 -0.86 6.87
CA THR A 64 6.54 0.33 6.41
C THR A 64 5.62 1.30 5.67
N ILE A 65 4.73 0.80 4.81
CA ILE A 65 3.70 1.61 4.13
C ILE A 65 2.75 2.24 5.15
N ALA A 66 2.30 1.48 6.15
CA ALA A 66 1.44 1.99 7.22
C ALA A 66 2.10 3.16 7.97
N LEU A 67 3.38 3.01 8.32
CA LEU A 67 4.17 4.06 8.98
C LEU A 67 4.32 5.29 8.07
N ALA A 68 4.62 5.10 6.78
CA ALA A 68 4.77 6.18 5.82
C ALA A 68 3.47 7.00 5.69
N PHE A 69 2.31 6.33 5.60
CA PHE A 69 1.02 7.00 5.53
C PHE A 69 0.66 7.74 6.83
N ALA A 70 0.84 7.11 7.98
CA ALA A 70 0.61 7.76 9.27
C ALA A 70 1.50 9.00 9.43
N TRP A 71 2.79 8.87 9.10
CA TRP A 71 3.73 9.99 9.17
C TRP A 71 3.34 11.12 8.20
N ALA A 72 3.01 10.80 6.94
CA ALA A 72 2.55 11.78 5.96
C ALA A 72 1.23 12.48 6.37
N ALA A 73 0.35 11.80 7.10
CA ALA A 73 -0.89 12.38 7.61
C ALA A 73 -0.60 13.47 8.65
N PHE A 74 0.26 13.19 9.62
CA PHE A 74 0.55 14.10 10.74
C PHE A 74 1.66 15.12 10.46
N GLN A 75 2.50 14.89 9.46
CA GLN A 75 3.61 15.77 9.09
C GLN A 75 3.56 16.11 7.60
N PRO A 76 2.76 17.10 7.18
CA PRO A 76 2.56 17.45 5.78
C PRO A 76 3.84 17.70 4.98
N ARG A 77 4.89 18.22 5.64
CA ARG A 77 6.21 18.46 5.04
C ARG A 77 6.87 17.21 4.45
N TRP A 78 6.51 16.01 4.93
CA TRP A 78 7.07 14.74 4.45
C TRP A 78 6.16 14.00 3.46
N ARG A 79 4.99 14.55 3.11
CA ARG A 79 4.03 13.88 2.21
C ARG A 79 4.66 13.50 0.88
N ALA A 80 5.36 14.43 0.22
CA ALA A 80 5.94 14.19 -1.09
C ALA A 80 6.92 12.99 -1.11
N PRO A 81 7.99 12.94 -0.28
CA PRO A 81 8.89 11.80 -0.30
C PRO A 81 8.24 10.50 0.19
N LEU A 82 7.43 10.54 1.26
CA LEU A 82 6.80 9.33 1.82
C LEU A 82 5.77 8.71 0.87
N LEU A 83 4.93 9.54 0.25
CA LEU A 83 3.97 9.06 -0.73
C LEU A 83 4.64 8.65 -2.04
N GLY A 84 5.74 9.32 -2.42
CA GLY A 84 6.55 8.93 -3.57
C GLY A 84 7.04 7.48 -3.46
N VAL A 85 7.70 7.14 -2.35
CA VAL A 85 8.22 5.77 -2.13
C VAL A 85 7.09 4.76 -1.94
N ALA A 86 6.02 5.10 -1.22
CA ALA A 86 4.89 4.20 -1.04
C ALA A 86 4.17 3.91 -2.36
N THR A 87 3.97 4.93 -3.20
CA THR A 87 3.37 4.78 -4.53
C THR A 87 4.26 3.95 -5.43
N PHE A 88 5.58 4.18 -5.39
CA PHE A 88 6.51 3.37 -6.17
C PHE A 88 6.42 1.89 -5.81
N PHE A 89 6.50 1.56 -4.52
CA PHE A 89 6.41 0.17 -4.05
C PHE A 89 5.09 -0.48 -4.47
N LEU A 90 3.95 0.16 -4.19
CA LEU A 90 2.63 -0.39 -4.50
C LEU A 90 2.42 -0.53 -6.01
N THR A 91 2.92 0.41 -6.82
CA THR A 91 2.86 0.32 -8.28
C THR A 91 3.72 -0.83 -8.80
N ALA A 92 4.96 -0.96 -8.32
CA ALA A 92 5.85 -2.05 -8.71
C ALA A 92 5.26 -3.41 -8.33
N HIS A 93 4.66 -3.52 -7.14
CA HIS A 93 3.95 -4.70 -6.69
C HIS A 93 2.74 -5.02 -7.60
N ALA A 94 1.89 -4.04 -7.90
CA ALA A 94 0.77 -4.25 -8.81
C ALA A 94 1.22 -4.67 -10.23
N LEU A 95 2.32 -4.12 -10.74
CA LEU A 95 2.89 -4.51 -12.04
C LEU A 95 3.43 -5.95 -12.03
N LEU A 96 3.91 -6.46 -10.91
CA LEU A 96 4.29 -7.87 -10.77
C LEU A 96 3.07 -8.78 -10.95
N HIS A 97 1.96 -8.46 -10.30
CA HIS A 97 0.69 -9.20 -10.47
C HIS A 97 0.15 -9.16 -11.91
N VAL A 98 0.22 -7.99 -12.54
CA VAL A 98 -0.09 -7.81 -13.96
C VAL A 98 0.79 -8.72 -14.82
N TYR A 99 2.10 -8.75 -14.55
CA TYR A 99 3.06 -9.56 -15.30
C TYR A 99 2.79 -11.07 -15.15
N ASP A 100 2.58 -11.57 -13.94
CA ASP A 100 2.33 -13.00 -13.70
C ASP A 100 1.00 -13.46 -14.29
N THR A 101 -0.04 -12.63 -14.23
CA THR A 101 -1.33 -12.95 -14.87
C THR A 101 -1.22 -12.88 -16.40
N ALA A 102 -0.54 -11.85 -16.95
CA ALA A 102 -0.40 -11.67 -18.39
C ALA A 102 0.44 -12.76 -19.06
N ARG A 103 1.46 -13.29 -18.37
CA ARG A 103 2.28 -14.41 -18.88
C ARG A 103 1.66 -15.79 -18.66
N GLY A 104 0.48 -15.86 -18.04
CA GLY A 104 -0.23 -17.10 -17.76
C GLY A 104 0.33 -17.93 -16.60
N ALA A 105 1.09 -17.31 -15.69
CA ALA A 105 1.55 -17.97 -14.47
C ALA A 105 0.45 -18.03 -13.39
N LEU A 106 -0.46 -17.05 -13.42
CA LEU A 106 -1.71 -17.06 -12.65
C LEU A 106 -2.90 -17.18 -13.60
N HIS A 107 -4.00 -17.74 -13.09
CA HIS A 107 -5.25 -17.82 -13.83
C HIS A 107 -5.81 -16.42 -14.12
N ALA A 108 -6.51 -16.26 -15.24
CA ALA A 108 -7.04 -14.96 -15.67
C ALA A 108 -8.09 -14.37 -14.69
N HIS A 109 -8.68 -15.16 -13.78
CA HIS A 109 -9.59 -14.62 -12.76
C HIS A 109 -8.90 -13.68 -11.78
N HIS A 110 -7.56 -13.75 -11.65
CA HIS A 110 -6.77 -12.85 -10.82
C HIS A 110 -6.94 -11.37 -11.21
N TRP A 111 -7.24 -11.07 -12.48
CA TRP A 111 -7.53 -9.69 -12.91
C TRP A 111 -8.67 -9.04 -12.12
N LEU A 112 -9.71 -9.81 -11.80
CA LEU A 112 -10.87 -9.31 -11.05
C LEU A 112 -10.69 -9.52 -9.55
N LEU A 113 -10.14 -10.67 -9.14
CA LEU A 113 -9.91 -11.02 -7.75
C LEU A 113 -9.00 -10.01 -7.04
N GLU A 114 -7.93 -9.58 -7.71
CA GLU A 114 -6.92 -8.68 -7.13
C GLU A 114 -7.26 -7.19 -7.32
N ALA A 115 -8.27 -6.86 -8.12
CA ALA A 115 -8.64 -5.48 -8.40
C ALA A 115 -8.91 -4.64 -7.14
N PRO A 116 -9.62 -5.13 -6.11
CA PRO A 116 -9.90 -4.35 -4.91
C PRO A 116 -8.66 -4.12 -4.03
N SER A 117 -7.78 -5.10 -3.93
CA SER A 117 -6.71 -5.15 -2.92
C SER A 117 -5.32 -4.80 -3.46
N VAL A 118 -5.09 -4.97 -4.77
CA VAL A 118 -3.80 -4.72 -5.43
C VAL A 118 -3.88 -3.49 -6.35
N TYR A 119 -4.87 -3.43 -7.25
CA TYR A 119 -4.92 -2.37 -8.28
C TYR A 119 -5.56 -1.08 -7.78
N ALA A 120 -6.71 -1.17 -7.11
CA ALA A 120 -7.44 0.01 -6.62
C ALA A 120 -6.61 0.90 -5.66
N PRO A 121 -5.82 0.37 -4.69
CA PRO A 121 -5.01 1.20 -3.82
C PRO A 121 -4.00 2.07 -4.58
N VAL A 122 -3.38 1.54 -5.63
CA VAL A 122 -2.43 2.27 -6.47
C VAL A 122 -3.14 3.39 -7.23
N LEU A 123 -4.27 3.07 -7.87
CA LEU A 123 -5.06 4.05 -8.64
C LEU A 123 -5.57 5.19 -7.76
N VAL A 124 -5.95 4.90 -6.51
CA VAL A 124 -6.33 5.91 -5.53
C VAL A 124 -5.14 6.74 -5.09
N LEU A 125 -3.98 6.12 -4.85
CA LEU A 125 -2.82 6.81 -4.28
C LEU A 125 -2.11 7.75 -5.26
N ILE A 126 -2.03 7.39 -6.55
CA ILE A 126 -1.30 8.15 -7.58
C ILE A 126 -1.72 9.65 -7.61
N PRO A 127 -3.01 10.01 -7.70
CA PRO A 127 -3.44 11.41 -7.68
C PRO A 127 -2.98 12.19 -6.44
N PHE A 128 -2.99 11.55 -5.26
CA PHE A 128 -2.55 12.17 -4.00
C PHE A 128 -1.04 12.38 -3.97
N THR A 129 -0.28 11.44 -4.52
CA THR A 129 1.18 11.57 -4.66
C THR A 129 1.52 12.69 -5.65
N ILE A 130 0.85 12.76 -6.78
CA ILE A 130 1.01 13.87 -7.74
C ILE A 130 0.69 15.21 -7.08
N ARG A 131 -0.41 15.28 -6.33
CA ARG A 131 -0.79 16.48 -5.57
C ARG A 131 0.30 16.86 -4.56
N ALA A 132 0.80 15.93 -3.74
CA ALA A 132 1.85 16.20 -2.77
C ALA A 132 3.16 16.67 -3.43
N LEU A 133 3.54 16.09 -4.57
CA LEU A 133 4.71 16.51 -5.34
C LEU A 133 4.56 17.93 -5.90
N ARG A 134 3.35 18.30 -6.35
CA ARG A 134 3.06 19.67 -6.82
C ARG A 134 3.10 20.67 -5.66
N GLU A 135 2.49 20.35 -4.53
CA GLU A 135 2.50 21.18 -3.32
C GLU A 135 3.94 21.41 -2.82
N ALA A 136 4.81 20.40 -2.89
CA ALA A 136 6.22 20.53 -2.48
C ALA A 136 7.08 21.39 -3.43
N ARG A 137 6.64 21.61 -4.68
CA ARG A 137 7.34 22.44 -5.68
C ARG A 137 6.81 23.87 -5.77
N ALA A 138 5.67 24.17 -5.13
CA ALA A 138 5.10 25.50 -5.17
C ALA A 138 6.02 26.50 -4.45
N PRO A 139 6.28 27.69 -5.02
CA PRO A 139 7.02 28.74 -4.32
C PRO A 139 6.27 29.17 -3.05
N ALA A 140 7.04 29.48 -2.01
CA ALA A 140 6.53 29.91 -0.70
C ALA A 140 5.85 31.29 -0.76
#